data_AF-A0A3A0FT82-F1
#
_entry.id   AF-A0A3A0FT82-F1
#
_cell.length_a   1.000
_cell.length_b   1.000
_cell.length_c   1.000
_cell.angle_alpha   90.00
_cell.angle_beta   90.00
_cell.angle_gamma   90.00
#
_symmetry.space_group_name_H-M   'P 1'
#
loop_
_entity.id
_entity.type
_entity.pdbx_description
1 polymer ?
#
loop_
_entity_poly.entity_id
_entity_poly.type
_entity_poly.pdbx_seq_one_letter_code
_entity_poly.pdbx_strand_id
1 'polypeptide(L)'
;LEGAKETAAKPHNNSARAQTELKARREERHRLETLVKKVEEINNQRQAALSYAKDLEEVRRAAEQARTELEKVRAKAGSTVQYDEEEYLGAKGAFEAAEKLCNVARLQLVKIEGEVKTSKALIARSEIDLERYDEKVAKLKEAKELLLLLEESDRLLTEFRKHVNGAIRPRLAELAGEFISDLTDGRYTAVELGQDFSPTVVEDGEAKAVISGGEEDILNLCMRLALSHMLAERSGHNFSLLIMDEVFGSLDEGRRMNLLALLEKLSRRFEQIVVIIHLDDIKEGVQRTYYVDFDEASGEAVIDGQEELEAGVANL
;
A
#
# COMPACT_ATOMS: atom_id res chain seq x y z
N LEU A 1 -3.42 -41.18 1.68
CA LEU A 1 -4.71 -40.53 1.37
C LEU A 1 -5.10 -39.78 2.63
N GLU A 2 -4.48 -38.62 2.84
CA GLU A 2 -4.98 -37.32 2.35
C GLU A 2 -6.15 -36.88 3.22
N GLY A 3 -6.23 -35.68 3.77
CA GLY A 3 -5.59 -34.42 3.45
C GLY A 3 -6.59 -33.33 3.86
N ALA A 4 -6.08 -32.16 4.26
CA ALA A 4 -6.83 -30.93 4.50
C ALA A 4 -7.80 -30.89 5.71
N LYS A 5 -7.26 -30.52 6.88
CA LYS A 5 -8.00 -29.66 7.82
C LYS A 5 -7.69 -28.22 7.45
N GLU A 6 -8.67 -27.57 6.86
CA GLU A 6 -8.66 -26.17 6.43
C GLU A 6 -8.39 -25.21 7.58
N THR A 7 -7.53 -24.25 7.28
CA THR A 7 -7.16 -23.11 8.09
C THR A 7 -8.10 -21.95 7.77
N ALA A 8 -9.26 -21.90 8.44
CA ALA A 8 -10.14 -20.73 8.42
C ALA A 8 -9.63 -19.67 9.42
N ALA A 9 -8.69 -18.82 8.98
CA ALA A 9 -8.22 -17.67 9.76
C ALA A 9 -9.01 -16.40 9.40
N LYS A 10 -9.70 -15.85 10.41
CA LYS A 10 -10.63 -14.72 10.39
C LYS A 10 -10.01 -13.38 9.91
N PRO A 11 -10.76 -12.51 9.20
CA PRO A 11 -10.30 -11.20 8.72
C PRO A 11 -10.24 -10.07 9.77
N HIS A 12 -10.54 -10.34 11.05
CA HIS A 12 -10.51 -9.33 12.12
C HIS A 12 -9.13 -9.07 12.76
N ASN A 13 -8.07 -9.77 12.35
CA ASN A 13 -6.76 -9.69 13.00
C ASN A 13 -5.80 -8.65 12.38
N ASN A 14 -6.09 -8.17 11.16
CA ASN A 14 -5.16 -7.27 10.45
C ASN A 14 -5.25 -5.80 10.91
N SER A 15 -6.44 -5.29 11.24
CA SER A 15 -6.59 -3.89 11.69
C SER A 15 -6.03 -3.65 13.09
N ALA A 16 -6.20 -4.62 14.00
CA ALA A 16 -5.67 -4.55 15.36
C ALA A 16 -4.15 -4.65 15.41
N ARG A 17 -3.55 -5.48 14.54
CA ARG A 17 -2.09 -5.57 14.34
C ARG A 17 -1.53 -4.30 13.73
N ALA A 18 -2.20 -3.71 12.73
CA ALA A 18 -1.79 -2.45 12.14
C ALA A 18 -1.81 -1.28 13.15
N GLN A 19 -2.80 -1.24 14.06
CA GLN A 19 -2.89 -0.20 15.09
C GLN A 19 -1.82 -0.34 16.19
N THR A 20 -1.47 -1.56 16.59
CA THR A 20 -0.37 -1.78 17.54
C THR A 20 0.98 -1.41 16.93
N GLU A 21 1.19 -1.74 15.65
CA GLU A 21 2.42 -1.37 14.93
C GLU A 21 2.54 0.16 14.72
N LEU A 22 1.43 0.85 14.49
CA LEU A 22 1.38 2.31 14.36
C LEU A 22 1.77 3.03 15.67
N LYS A 23 1.32 2.52 16.83
CA LYS A 23 1.69 3.06 18.15
C LYS A 23 3.18 2.89 18.42
N ALA A 24 3.72 1.70 18.19
CA ALA A 24 5.14 1.41 18.40
C ALA A 24 6.04 2.33 17.54
N ARG A 25 5.64 2.62 16.31
CA ARG A 25 6.41 3.49 15.40
C ARG A 25 6.34 4.98 15.78
N ARG A 26 5.25 5.45 16.41
CA ARG A 26 5.14 6.83 16.92
C ARG A 26 6.07 7.10 18.10
N GLU A 27 6.21 6.13 18.99
CA GLU A 27 7.13 6.22 20.14
C GLU A 27 8.59 6.22 19.70
N GLU A 28 8.94 5.40 18.69
CA GLU A 28 10.29 5.39 18.13
C GLU A 28 10.64 6.73 17.45
N ARG A 29 9.70 7.34 16.72
CA ARG A 29 9.89 8.67 16.13
C ARG A 29 10.25 9.72 17.18
N HIS A 30 9.54 9.74 18.31
CA HIS A 30 9.80 10.72 19.37
C HIS A 30 11.19 10.54 20.02
N ARG A 31 11.65 9.29 20.14
CA ARG A 31 13.02 8.98 20.57
C ARG A 31 14.08 9.47 19.58
N LEU A 32 13.82 9.38 18.28
CA LEU A 32 14.74 9.88 17.25
C LEU A 32 14.85 11.41 17.24
N GLU A 33 13.74 12.11 17.42
CA GLU A 33 13.73 13.58 17.50
C GLU A 33 14.52 14.12 18.71
N THR A 34 14.47 13.43 19.85
CA THR A 34 15.27 13.80 21.04
C THR A 34 16.76 13.53 20.85
N LEU A 35 17.08 12.52 20.06
CA LEU A 35 18.44 12.13 19.77
C LEU A 35 19.13 13.07 18.77
N VAL A 36 18.41 13.58 17.76
CA VAL A 36 18.93 14.60 16.81
C VAL A 36 19.38 15.86 17.54
N LYS A 37 18.62 16.32 18.54
CA LYS A 37 19.01 17.48 19.38
C LYS A 37 20.32 17.27 20.14
N LYS A 38 20.61 16.03 20.57
CA LYS A 38 21.89 15.70 21.23
C LYS A 38 23.06 15.74 20.26
N VAL A 39 22.85 15.40 18.99
CA VAL A 39 23.91 15.44 17.96
C VAL A 39 24.33 16.87 17.64
N GLU A 40 23.39 17.81 17.56
CA GLU A 40 23.68 19.24 17.40
C GLU A 40 24.54 19.78 18.56
N GLU A 41 24.24 19.37 19.79
CA GLU A 41 24.99 19.77 20.98
C GLU A 41 26.44 19.26 20.95
N ILE A 42 26.67 18.01 20.52
CA ILE A 42 28.01 17.44 20.43
C ILE A 42 28.83 18.06 19.28
N ASN A 43 28.19 18.42 18.16
CA ASN A 43 28.86 19.12 17.06
C ASN A 43 29.39 20.50 17.49
N ASN A 44 28.67 21.21 18.35
CA ASN A 44 29.12 22.48 18.92
C ASN A 44 30.32 22.28 19.86
N GLN A 45 30.30 21.23 20.69
CA GLN A 45 31.42 20.90 21.59
C GLN A 45 32.69 20.52 20.81
N ARG A 46 32.54 19.81 19.70
CA ARG A 46 33.63 19.46 18.78
C ARG A 46 34.33 20.68 18.19
N GLN A 47 33.58 21.69 17.76
CA GLN A 47 34.17 22.92 17.22
C GLN A 47 35.00 23.66 18.27
N ALA A 48 34.55 23.69 19.52
CA ALA A 48 35.31 24.28 20.63
C ALA A 48 36.60 23.50 20.95
N ALA A 49 36.58 22.16 20.89
CA ALA A 49 37.79 21.35 21.10
C ALA A 49 38.86 21.59 20.02
N LEU A 50 38.43 21.83 18.78
CA LEU A 50 39.31 22.18 17.66
C LEU A 50 40.00 23.54 17.85
N SER A 51 39.34 24.53 18.46
CA SER A 51 39.99 25.81 18.78
C SER A 51 41.03 25.64 19.89
N TYR A 52 40.71 24.91 20.97
CA TYR A 52 41.67 24.67 22.06
C TYR A 52 42.93 23.91 21.62
N ALA A 53 42.80 23.02 20.64
CA ALA A 53 43.94 22.31 20.06
C ALA A 53 44.92 23.26 19.33
N LYS A 54 44.43 24.33 18.71
CA LYS A 54 45.27 25.36 18.08
C LYS A 54 45.98 26.20 19.14
N ASP A 55 45.27 26.64 20.17
CA ASP A 55 45.84 27.42 21.27
C ASP A 55 46.98 26.66 21.99
N LEU A 56 46.83 25.34 22.15
CA LEU A 56 47.87 24.47 22.70
C LEU A 56 49.15 24.48 21.87
N GLU A 57 49.03 24.46 20.54
CA GLU A 57 50.19 24.44 19.63
C GLU A 57 50.98 25.75 19.72
N GLU A 58 50.27 26.87 19.87
CA GLU A 58 50.89 28.20 20.06
C GLU A 58 51.66 28.27 21.39
N VAL A 59 51.07 27.78 22.48
CA VAL A 59 51.72 27.76 23.80
C VAL A 59 52.95 26.83 23.80
N ARG A 60 52.90 25.69 23.11
CA ARG A 60 54.07 24.78 22.96
C ARG A 60 55.23 25.47 22.27
N ARG A 61 54.98 26.19 21.19
CA ARG A 61 56.03 26.93 20.46
C ARG A 61 56.67 28.01 21.34
N ALA A 62 55.87 28.74 22.11
CA ALA A 62 56.39 29.73 23.05
C ALA A 62 57.28 29.09 24.14
N ALA A 63 56.91 27.92 24.65
CA ALA A 63 57.69 27.18 25.64
C ALA A 63 59.03 26.66 25.08
N GLU A 64 59.05 26.16 23.85
CA GLU A 64 60.29 25.72 23.17
C GLU A 64 61.26 26.88 22.92
N GLN A 65 60.73 28.05 22.54
CA GLN A 65 61.52 29.28 22.37
C GLN A 65 62.13 29.74 23.70
N ALA A 66 61.35 29.76 24.77
CA ALA A 66 61.85 30.10 26.10
C ALA A 66 62.95 29.14 26.57
N ARG A 67 62.78 27.83 26.28
CA ARG A 67 63.77 26.80 26.62
C ARG A 67 65.08 26.95 25.84
N THR A 68 65.02 27.28 24.57
CA THR A 68 66.22 27.50 23.74
C THR A 68 66.99 28.75 24.15
N GLU A 69 66.31 29.83 24.54
CA GLU A 69 66.97 31.01 25.13
C GLU A 69 67.69 30.67 26.44
N LEU A 70 67.09 29.80 27.25
CA LEU A 70 67.68 29.35 28.51
C LEU A 70 68.95 28.52 28.30
N GLU A 71 68.97 27.64 27.31
CA GLU A 71 70.18 26.87 26.95
C GLU A 71 71.31 27.77 26.41
N LYS A 72 70.97 28.84 25.68
CA LYS A 72 71.98 29.83 25.24
C LYS A 72 72.62 30.57 26.42
N VAL A 73 71.82 30.97 27.41
CA VAL A 73 72.34 31.59 28.65
C VAL A 73 73.22 30.59 29.41
N ARG A 74 72.80 29.33 29.50
CA ARG A 74 73.56 28.25 30.16
C ARG A 74 74.88 27.94 29.48
N ALA A 75 74.94 28.01 28.14
CA ALA A 75 76.17 27.80 27.38
C ALA A 75 77.20 28.92 27.59
N LYS A 76 76.76 30.17 27.81
CA LYS A 76 77.64 31.30 28.14
C LYS A 76 78.30 31.16 29.52
N ALA A 77 77.66 30.47 30.45
CA ALA A 77 78.24 30.16 31.76
C ALA A 77 79.32 29.06 31.72
N GLY A 78 79.53 28.39 30.58
CA GLY A 78 80.45 27.27 30.42
C GLY A 78 81.87 27.62 29.95
N SER A 79 82.18 28.90 29.65
CA SER A 79 83.52 29.32 29.23
C SER A 79 84.20 30.20 30.28
N THR A 80 85.25 29.64 30.89
CA THR A 80 86.25 30.26 31.80
C THR A 80 85.68 31.15 32.90
N VAL A 81 85.33 30.54 34.05
CA VAL A 81 84.72 31.25 35.18
C VAL A 81 85.69 31.29 36.36
N GLN A 82 86.17 32.49 36.70
CA GLN A 82 86.60 32.79 38.08
C GLN A 82 85.38 32.55 38.98
N TYR A 83 85.53 31.73 40.02
CA TYR A 83 84.41 31.45 40.93
C TYR A 83 84.00 32.72 41.68
N ASP A 84 82.92 33.33 41.23
CA ASP A 84 82.17 34.36 41.93
C ASP A 84 80.93 33.69 42.56
N GLU A 85 80.90 33.67 43.89
CA GLU A 85 79.82 33.05 44.68
C GLU A 85 78.47 33.72 44.39
N GLU A 86 78.47 35.02 44.08
CA GLU A 86 77.26 35.79 43.77
C GLU A 86 76.70 35.40 42.38
N GLU A 87 77.58 35.17 41.40
CA GLU A 87 77.21 34.74 40.05
C GLU A 87 76.71 33.28 40.03
N TYR A 88 77.33 32.39 40.82
CA TYR A 88 76.86 31.01 40.98
C TYR A 88 75.50 30.92 41.67
N LEU A 89 75.28 31.70 42.75
CA LEU A 89 73.99 31.74 43.44
C LEU A 89 72.88 32.32 42.54
N GLY A 90 73.20 33.35 41.74
CA GLY A 90 72.29 33.90 40.73
C GLY A 90 71.92 32.88 39.64
N ALA A 91 72.92 32.17 39.10
CA ALA A 91 72.70 31.14 38.08
C ALA A 91 71.91 29.93 38.63
N LYS A 92 72.17 29.53 39.88
CA LYS A 92 71.43 28.45 40.56
C LYS A 92 69.96 28.84 40.80
N GLY A 93 69.72 30.06 41.28
CA GLY A 93 68.35 30.57 41.47
C GLY A 93 67.57 30.67 40.16
N ALA A 94 68.22 31.13 39.09
CA ALA A 94 67.63 31.17 37.75
C ALA A 94 67.32 29.76 37.21
N PHE A 95 68.21 28.80 37.43
CA PHE A 95 67.99 27.40 37.06
C PHE A 95 66.79 26.78 37.81
N GLU A 96 66.71 26.95 39.13
CA GLU A 96 65.60 26.42 39.94
C GLU A 96 64.26 27.06 39.57
N ALA A 97 64.23 28.36 39.26
CA ALA A 97 63.04 29.06 38.79
C ALA A 97 62.58 28.54 37.43
N ALA A 98 63.51 28.32 36.51
CA ALA A 98 63.26 27.76 35.19
C ALA A 98 62.78 26.32 35.23
N GLU A 99 63.36 25.49 36.11
CA GLU A 99 62.96 24.11 36.32
C GLU A 99 61.53 24.02 36.85
N LYS A 100 61.15 24.90 37.79
CA LYS A 100 59.77 25.00 38.28
C LYS A 100 58.79 25.37 37.15
N LEU A 101 59.12 26.37 36.34
CA LEU A 101 58.30 26.77 35.19
C LEU A 101 58.16 25.63 34.16
N CYS A 102 59.26 24.93 33.86
CA CYS A 102 59.27 23.77 32.97
C CYS A 102 58.37 22.65 33.48
N ASN A 103 58.41 22.35 34.78
CA ASN A 103 57.56 21.33 35.40
C ASN A 103 56.08 21.72 35.36
N VAL A 104 55.74 22.98 35.62
CA VAL A 104 54.36 23.49 35.51
C VAL A 104 53.85 23.38 34.07
N ALA A 105 54.65 23.83 33.09
CA ALA A 105 54.30 23.75 31.67
C ALA A 105 54.13 22.29 31.22
N ARG A 106 54.98 21.37 31.69
CA ARG A 106 54.88 19.94 31.38
C ARG A 106 53.58 19.32 31.93
N LEU A 107 53.17 19.68 33.14
CA LEU A 107 51.91 19.19 33.72
C LEU A 107 50.70 19.72 32.95
N GLN A 108 50.72 20.99 32.54
CA GLN A 108 49.67 21.57 31.70
C GLN A 108 49.60 20.88 30.33
N LEU A 109 50.75 20.57 29.73
CA LEU A 109 50.83 19.84 28.46
C LEU A 109 50.11 18.50 28.53
N VAL A 110 50.42 17.69 29.55
CA VAL A 110 49.83 16.36 29.75
C VAL A 110 48.31 16.47 29.97
N LYS A 111 47.87 17.49 30.74
CA LYS A 111 46.44 17.73 30.96
C LYS A 111 45.71 18.00 29.64
N ILE A 112 46.22 18.94 28.83
CA ILE A 112 45.54 19.32 27.58
C ILE A 112 45.63 18.19 26.54
N GLU A 113 46.71 17.41 26.51
CA GLU A 113 46.77 16.19 25.68
C GLU A 113 45.69 15.17 26.04
N GLY A 114 45.41 15.01 27.33
CA GLY A 114 44.31 14.18 27.82
C GLY A 114 42.95 14.68 27.33
N GLU A 115 42.70 15.99 27.45
CA GLU A 115 41.45 16.65 27.01
C GLU A 115 41.26 16.58 25.48
N VAL A 116 42.33 16.71 24.70
CA VAL A 116 42.28 16.55 23.24
C VAL A 116 41.96 15.11 22.86
N LYS A 117 42.54 14.12 23.56
CA LYS A 117 42.29 12.70 23.30
C LYS A 117 40.83 12.33 23.58
N THR A 118 40.27 12.79 24.71
CA THR A 118 38.86 12.53 25.04
C THR A 118 37.93 13.21 24.05
N SER A 119 38.23 14.46 23.66
CA SER A 119 37.45 15.19 22.67
C SER A 119 37.45 14.50 21.30
N LYS A 120 38.61 14.02 20.83
CA LYS A 120 38.71 13.26 19.58
C LYS A 120 37.87 11.97 19.60
N ALA A 121 37.88 11.25 20.72
CA ALA A 121 37.07 10.04 20.87
C ALA A 121 35.56 10.36 20.84
N LEU A 122 35.14 11.47 21.45
CA LEU A 122 33.76 11.93 21.42
C LEU A 122 33.32 12.32 19.99
N ILE A 123 34.20 13.00 19.25
CA ILE A 123 33.97 13.37 17.84
C ILE A 123 33.73 12.14 16.99
N ALA A 124 34.65 11.17 17.03
CA ALA A 124 34.55 9.96 16.21
C ALA A 124 33.27 9.17 16.51
N ARG A 125 32.88 9.09 17.79
CA ARG A 125 31.61 8.48 18.18
C ARG A 125 30.41 9.22 17.60
N SER A 126 30.45 10.54 17.61
CA SER A 126 29.32 11.38 17.16
C SER A 126 29.15 11.34 15.64
N GLU A 127 30.25 11.18 14.90
CA GLU A 127 30.21 10.95 13.45
C GLU A 127 29.51 9.63 13.12
N ILE A 128 29.84 8.55 13.84
CA ILE A 128 29.16 7.25 13.69
C ILE A 128 27.66 7.37 14.05
N ASP A 129 27.34 8.11 15.10
CA ASP A 129 25.94 8.30 15.49
C ASP A 129 25.18 9.13 14.44
N LEU A 130 25.81 10.15 13.82
CA LEU A 130 25.23 10.94 12.72
C LEU A 130 24.87 10.07 11.51
N GLU A 131 25.80 9.21 11.06
CA GLU A 131 25.55 8.27 9.96
C GLU A 131 24.34 7.37 10.24
N ARG A 132 24.22 6.89 11.49
CA ARG A 132 23.06 6.09 11.93
C ARG A 132 21.76 6.90 11.92
N TYR A 133 21.79 8.21 12.18
CA TYR A 133 20.59 9.06 12.05
C TYR A 133 20.18 9.23 10.61
N ASP A 134 21.12 9.49 9.71
CA ASP A 134 20.85 9.66 8.29
C ASP A 134 20.17 8.42 7.70
N GLU A 135 20.67 7.22 8.05
CA GLU A 135 20.01 5.96 7.69
C GLU A 135 18.58 5.85 8.22
N LYS A 136 18.33 6.28 9.46
CA LYS A 136 16.99 6.23 10.06
C LYS A 136 16.04 7.26 9.44
N VAL A 137 16.54 8.44 9.07
CA VAL A 137 15.77 9.48 8.38
C VAL A 137 15.37 9.00 7.00
N ALA A 138 16.28 8.36 6.26
CA ALA A 138 15.97 7.75 4.97
C ALA A 138 14.85 6.70 5.09
N LYS A 139 14.97 5.75 6.03
CA LYS A 139 13.94 4.75 6.32
C LYS A 139 12.60 5.37 6.74
N LEU A 140 12.63 6.46 7.51
CA LEU A 140 11.41 7.17 7.91
C LEU A 140 10.73 7.83 6.73
N LYS A 141 11.49 8.38 5.78
CA LYS A 141 10.95 8.97 4.56
C LYS A 141 10.24 7.91 3.71
N GLU A 142 10.89 6.78 3.45
CA GLU A 142 10.29 5.65 2.73
C GLU A 142 9.01 5.15 3.41
N ALA A 143 9.03 5.00 4.73
CA ALA A 143 7.86 4.57 5.48
C ALA A 143 6.70 5.58 5.42
N LYS A 144 6.98 6.88 5.36
CA LYS A 144 5.95 7.93 5.20
C LYS A 144 5.32 7.91 3.82
N GLU A 145 6.13 7.75 2.78
CA GLU A 145 5.64 7.66 1.40
C GLU A 145 4.72 6.44 1.22
N LEU A 146 5.13 5.29 1.77
CA LEU A 146 4.30 4.09 1.77
C LEU A 146 3.00 4.27 2.58
N LEU A 147 3.08 4.92 3.75
CA LEU A 147 1.89 5.18 4.57
C LEU A 147 0.86 6.03 3.81
N LEU A 148 1.30 7.09 3.14
CA LEU A 148 0.42 7.96 2.37
C LEU A 148 -0.30 7.18 1.25
N LEU A 149 0.44 6.32 0.53
CA LEU A 149 -0.14 5.46 -0.51
C LEU A 149 -1.20 4.51 0.07
N LEU A 150 -0.92 3.91 1.23
CA LEU A 150 -1.83 2.98 1.89
C LEU A 150 -3.09 3.69 2.41
N GLU A 151 -2.96 4.88 2.99
CA GLU A 151 -4.10 5.68 3.46
C GLU A 151 -5.02 6.07 2.30
N GLU A 152 -4.46 6.49 1.16
CA GLU A 152 -5.25 6.82 -0.02
C GLU A 152 -5.93 5.57 -0.63
N SER A 153 -5.22 4.44 -0.65
CA SER A 153 -5.79 3.17 -1.11
C SER A 153 -6.97 2.71 -0.23
N ASP A 154 -6.82 2.79 1.09
CA ASP A 154 -7.88 2.44 2.04
C ASP A 154 -9.11 3.34 1.88
N ARG A 155 -8.88 4.64 1.68
CA ARG A 155 -9.95 5.60 1.41
C ARG A 155 -10.71 5.25 0.13
N LEU A 156 -10.01 5.07 -0.99
CA LEU A 156 -10.63 4.75 -2.29
C LEU A 156 -11.39 3.43 -2.25
N LEU A 157 -10.82 2.39 -1.64
CA LEU A 157 -11.49 1.09 -1.50
C LEU A 157 -12.72 1.19 -0.59
N THR A 158 -12.66 1.99 0.47
CA THR A 158 -13.81 2.23 1.36
C THR A 158 -14.92 2.98 0.65
N GLU A 159 -14.60 4.03 -0.11
CA GLU A 159 -15.57 4.78 -0.92
C GLU A 159 -16.18 3.89 -2.01
N PHE A 160 -15.36 3.10 -2.71
CA PHE A 160 -15.84 2.12 -3.70
C PHE A 160 -16.78 1.09 -3.07
N ARG A 161 -16.42 0.51 -1.92
CA ARG A 161 -17.29 -0.43 -1.21
C ARG A 161 -18.62 0.21 -0.81
N LYS A 162 -18.61 1.47 -0.37
CA LYS A 162 -19.86 2.22 -0.09
C LYS A 162 -20.70 2.40 -1.34
N HIS A 163 -20.09 2.74 -2.48
CA HIS A 163 -20.80 2.87 -3.76
C HIS A 163 -21.41 1.54 -4.23
N VAL A 164 -20.64 0.45 -4.15
CA VAL A 164 -21.10 -0.89 -4.51
C VAL A 164 -22.31 -1.29 -3.65
N ASN A 165 -22.25 -1.10 -2.34
CA ASN A 165 -23.34 -1.50 -1.43
C ASN A 165 -24.53 -0.54 -1.44
N GLY A 166 -24.30 0.75 -1.66
CA GLY A 166 -25.33 1.79 -1.56
C GLY A 166 -26.04 2.11 -2.88
N ALA A 167 -25.40 1.87 -4.02
CA ALA A 167 -25.96 2.18 -5.33
C ALA A 167 -26.06 0.95 -6.24
N ILE A 168 -24.99 0.15 -6.36
CA ILE A 168 -24.97 -0.97 -7.31
C ILE A 168 -25.85 -2.13 -6.83
N ARG A 169 -25.69 -2.57 -5.58
CA ARG A 169 -26.45 -3.71 -5.05
C ARG A 169 -27.96 -3.47 -5.07
N PRO A 170 -28.50 -2.33 -4.56
CA PRO A 170 -29.94 -2.10 -4.58
C PRO A 170 -30.50 -2.03 -6.01
N ARG A 171 -29.79 -1.39 -6.94
CA ARG A 171 -30.22 -1.30 -8.34
C ARG A 171 -30.22 -2.66 -9.05
N LEU A 172 -29.22 -3.50 -8.77
CA LEU A 172 -29.16 -4.86 -9.34
C LEU A 172 -30.31 -5.73 -8.82
N ALA A 173 -30.62 -5.63 -7.52
CA ALA A 173 -31.72 -6.31 -6.88
C ALA A 173 -33.08 -5.89 -7.45
N GLU A 174 -33.28 -4.58 -7.64
CA GLU A 174 -34.48 -4.00 -8.25
C GLU A 174 -34.72 -4.55 -9.66
N LEU A 175 -33.71 -4.45 -10.54
CA LEU A 175 -33.82 -4.94 -11.93
C LEU A 175 -34.02 -6.46 -12.01
N ALA A 176 -33.32 -7.23 -11.17
CA ALA A 176 -33.53 -8.67 -11.11
C ALA A 176 -34.95 -9.02 -10.60
N GLY A 177 -35.48 -8.21 -9.68
CA GLY A 177 -36.86 -8.28 -9.20
C GLY A 177 -37.89 -8.05 -10.30
N GLU A 178 -37.69 -7.04 -11.15
CA GLU A 178 -38.53 -6.79 -12.33
C GLU A 178 -38.54 -8.00 -13.27
N PHE A 179 -37.37 -8.53 -13.61
CA PHE A 179 -37.26 -9.67 -14.53
C PHE A 179 -37.85 -10.96 -13.96
N ILE A 180 -37.64 -11.26 -12.68
CA ILE A 180 -38.17 -12.48 -12.10
C ILE A 180 -39.70 -12.42 -11.95
N SER A 181 -40.24 -11.23 -11.70
CA SER A 181 -41.69 -11.03 -11.65
C SER A 181 -42.33 -11.26 -13.02
N ASP A 182 -41.72 -10.71 -14.07
CA ASP A 182 -42.15 -10.93 -15.46
C ASP A 182 -42.04 -12.42 -15.87
N LEU A 183 -40.98 -13.13 -15.46
CA LEU A 183 -40.80 -14.55 -15.82
C LEU A 183 -41.71 -15.51 -15.06
N THR A 184 -42.17 -15.13 -13.88
CA THR A 184 -42.92 -16.01 -12.98
C THR A 184 -44.37 -15.59 -12.77
N ASP A 185 -44.90 -14.74 -13.66
CA ASP A 185 -46.27 -14.20 -13.59
C ASP A 185 -46.62 -13.64 -12.21
N GLY A 186 -45.66 -12.94 -11.61
CA GLY A 186 -45.81 -12.31 -10.30
C GLY A 186 -45.69 -13.25 -9.09
N ARG A 187 -45.38 -14.54 -9.28
CA ARG A 187 -45.12 -15.46 -8.15
C ARG A 187 -43.97 -14.96 -7.27
N TYR A 188 -42.89 -14.51 -7.89
CA TYR A 188 -41.81 -13.81 -7.20
C TYR A 188 -41.90 -12.32 -7.48
N THR A 189 -41.85 -11.51 -6.43
CA THR A 189 -42.11 -10.07 -6.52
C THR A 189 -40.83 -9.24 -6.38
N ALA A 190 -39.80 -9.80 -5.77
CA ALA A 190 -38.52 -9.13 -5.60
C ALA A 190 -37.36 -10.13 -5.51
N VAL A 191 -36.15 -9.59 -5.67
CA VAL A 191 -34.90 -10.27 -5.36
C VAL A 191 -34.19 -9.49 -4.26
N GLU A 192 -33.74 -10.20 -3.23
CA GLU A 192 -32.85 -9.65 -2.20
C GLU A 192 -31.42 -10.13 -2.44
N LEU A 193 -30.45 -9.25 -2.20
CA LEU A 193 -29.03 -9.57 -2.35
C LEU A 193 -28.32 -9.49 -1.00
N GLY A 194 -27.64 -10.57 -0.63
CA GLY A 194 -26.76 -10.63 0.53
C GLY A 194 -25.58 -9.66 0.44
N GLN A 195 -24.79 -9.58 1.52
CA GLN A 195 -23.55 -8.77 1.52
C GLN A 195 -22.49 -9.29 0.54
N ASP A 196 -22.54 -10.57 0.25
CA ASP A 196 -21.74 -11.33 -0.70
C ASP A 196 -22.36 -11.38 -2.11
N PHE A 197 -23.46 -10.65 -2.35
CA PHE A 197 -24.24 -10.67 -3.59
C PHE A 197 -24.94 -12.02 -3.88
N SER A 198 -25.06 -12.90 -2.89
CA SER A 198 -25.88 -14.11 -3.01
C SER A 198 -27.36 -13.70 -3.17
N PRO A 199 -28.03 -14.09 -4.27
CA PRO A 199 -29.40 -13.69 -4.53
C PRO A 199 -30.41 -14.59 -3.84
N THR A 200 -31.55 -14.04 -3.44
CA THR A 200 -32.67 -14.77 -2.85
C THR A 200 -33.99 -14.18 -3.36
N VAL A 201 -34.96 -15.04 -3.69
CA VAL A 201 -36.27 -14.59 -4.18
C VAL A 201 -37.22 -14.27 -3.02
N VAL A 202 -38.12 -13.32 -3.25
CA VAL A 202 -39.18 -12.96 -2.30
C VAL A 202 -40.53 -13.44 -2.83
N GLU A 203 -41.21 -14.27 -2.05
CA GLU A 203 -42.55 -14.82 -2.31
C GLU A 203 -43.48 -14.31 -1.20
N ASP A 204 -44.59 -13.66 -1.57
CA ASP A 204 -45.55 -13.05 -0.62
C ASP A 204 -44.94 -12.11 0.45
N GLY A 205 -43.85 -11.42 0.10
CA GLY A 205 -43.15 -10.49 0.98
C GLY A 205 -42.15 -11.13 1.94
N GLU A 206 -41.94 -12.45 1.87
CA GLU A 206 -40.93 -13.16 2.65
C GLU A 206 -39.83 -13.75 1.76
N ALA A 207 -38.58 -13.62 2.21
CA ALA A 207 -37.43 -14.21 1.53
C ALA A 207 -37.51 -15.75 1.61
N LYS A 208 -37.47 -16.40 0.45
CA LYS A 208 -37.59 -17.85 0.35
C LYS A 208 -36.27 -18.53 0.72
N ALA A 209 -36.28 -19.30 1.81
CA ALA A 209 -35.07 -19.94 2.34
C ALA A 209 -34.51 -21.08 1.46
N VAL A 210 -35.36 -21.74 0.66
CA VAL A 210 -34.97 -22.87 -0.19
C VAL A 210 -35.49 -22.64 -1.60
N ILE A 211 -34.56 -22.55 -2.54
CA ILE A 211 -34.82 -22.37 -3.97
C ILE A 211 -34.62 -23.73 -4.65
N SER A 212 -35.57 -24.15 -5.48
CA SER A 212 -35.39 -25.38 -6.28
C SER A 212 -34.37 -25.13 -7.41
N GLY A 213 -33.75 -26.19 -7.95
CA GLY A 213 -32.75 -26.03 -9.02
C GLY A 213 -33.26 -25.24 -10.23
N GLY A 214 -34.49 -25.49 -10.68
CA GLY A 214 -35.08 -24.72 -11.79
C GLY A 214 -35.40 -23.26 -11.43
N GLU A 215 -35.73 -22.96 -10.17
CA GLU A 215 -35.90 -21.57 -9.71
C GLU A 215 -34.54 -20.87 -9.57
N GLU A 216 -33.49 -21.60 -9.20
CA GLU A 216 -32.12 -21.10 -9.13
C GLU A 216 -31.60 -20.71 -10.52
N ASP A 217 -31.88 -21.52 -11.55
CA ASP A 217 -31.55 -21.20 -12.94
C ASP A 217 -32.22 -19.90 -13.42
N ILE A 218 -33.52 -19.75 -13.13
CA ILE A 218 -34.28 -18.54 -13.46
C ILE A 218 -33.71 -17.32 -12.74
N LEU A 219 -33.43 -17.44 -11.45
CA LEU A 219 -32.84 -16.36 -10.66
C LEU A 219 -31.49 -15.96 -11.24
N ASN A 220 -30.65 -16.93 -11.57
CA ASN A 220 -29.34 -16.70 -12.17
C ASN A 220 -29.46 -16.03 -13.55
N LEU A 221 -30.45 -16.41 -14.37
CA LEU A 221 -30.77 -15.74 -15.63
C LEU A 221 -31.17 -14.28 -15.39
N CYS A 222 -32.10 -14.02 -14.46
CA CYS A 222 -32.54 -12.66 -14.11
C CYS A 222 -31.37 -11.80 -13.64
N MET A 223 -30.48 -12.35 -12.80
CA MET A 223 -29.29 -11.66 -12.33
C MET A 223 -28.34 -11.31 -13.46
N ARG A 224 -28.13 -12.21 -14.43
CA ARG A 224 -27.31 -11.94 -15.61
C ARG A 224 -27.94 -10.86 -16.49
N LEU A 225 -29.25 -10.93 -16.75
CA LEU A 225 -29.97 -9.90 -17.50
C LEU A 225 -29.90 -8.54 -16.81
N ALA A 226 -30.10 -8.49 -15.49
CA ALA A 226 -30.01 -7.27 -14.69
C ALA A 226 -28.60 -6.66 -14.74
N LEU A 227 -27.56 -7.49 -14.61
CA LEU A 227 -26.18 -7.01 -14.71
C LEU A 227 -25.86 -6.50 -16.12
N SER A 228 -26.21 -7.26 -17.17
CA SER A 228 -26.04 -6.84 -18.56
C SER A 228 -26.77 -5.52 -18.82
N HIS A 229 -27.98 -5.37 -18.28
CA HIS A 229 -28.77 -4.16 -18.39
C HIS A 229 -28.10 -2.96 -17.71
N MET A 230 -27.62 -3.11 -16.47
CA MET A 230 -26.90 -2.05 -15.75
C MET A 230 -25.61 -1.61 -16.46
N LEU A 231 -24.90 -2.56 -17.08
CA LEU A 231 -23.69 -2.27 -17.86
C LEU A 231 -24.03 -1.50 -19.14
N ALA A 232 -25.17 -1.80 -19.77
CA ALA A 232 -25.69 -1.10 -20.95
C ALA A 232 -25.96 0.38 -20.63
N GLU A 233 -26.68 0.64 -19.53
CA GLU A 233 -27.07 2.00 -19.14
C GLU A 233 -25.85 2.88 -18.83
N ARG A 234 -24.77 2.30 -18.28
CA ARG A 234 -23.56 3.04 -17.90
C ARG A 234 -22.63 3.38 -19.05
N SER A 235 -22.55 2.53 -20.08
CA SER A 235 -21.62 2.76 -21.20
C SER A 235 -22.08 3.90 -22.11
N GLY A 236 -23.34 4.36 -21.99
CA GLY A 236 -23.94 5.35 -22.88
C GLY A 236 -24.13 4.84 -24.31
N HIS A 237 -23.84 3.56 -24.53
CA HIS A 237 -24.01 2.85 -25.79
C HIS A 237 -25.06 1.76 -25.58
N ASN A 238 -26.03 1.66 -26.49
CA ASN A 238 -26.88 0.48 -26.53
C ASN A 238 -25.98 -0.73 -26.78
N PHE A 239 -26.12 -1.81 -26.00
CA PHE A 239 -25.47 -3.06 -26.37
C PHE A 239 -26.05 -3.48 -27.71
N SER A 240 -25.18 -3.71 -28.70
CA SER A 240 -25.63 -4.18 -29.99
C SER A 240 -26.00 -5.66 -29.99
N LEU A 241 -25.52 -6.45 -29.01
CA LEU A 241 -25.63 -7.91 -29.05
C LEU A 241 -25.81 -8.55 -27.66
N LEU A 242 -26.84 -9.38 -27.54
CA LEU A 242 -27.05 -10.32 -26.44
C LEU A 242 -27.05 -11.75 -27.02
N ILE A 243 -26.19 -12.63 -26.50
CA ILE A 243 -26.16 -14.05 -26.87
C ILE A 243 -26.59 -14.87 -25.66
N MET A 244 -27.54 -15.77 -25.86
CA MET A 244 -28.04 -16.69 -24.84
C MET A 244 -27.92 -18.12 -25.35
N ASP A 245 -27.26 -18.95 -24.56
CA ASP A 245 -26.99 -20.35 -24.90
C ASP A 245 -27.76 -21.28 -23.96
N GLU A 246 -28.63 -22.10 -24.53
CA GLU A 246 -29.46 -23.12 -23.86
C GLU A 246 -30.28 -22.64 -22.65
N VAL A 247 -30.59 -21.34 -22.57
CA VAL A 247 -31.28 -20.73 -21.42
C VAL A 247 -32.72 -21.20 -21.22
N PHE A 248 -33.27 -21.94 -22.19
CA PHE A 248 -34.63 -22.48 -22.16
C PHE A 248 -34.71 -23.92 -21.62
N GLY A 249 -33.57 -24.62 -21.54
CA GLY A 249 -33.55 -26.07 -21.28
C GLY A 249 -34.15 -26.50 -19.92
N SER A 250 -34.09 -25.62 -18.91
CA SER A 250 -34.63 -25.89 -17.57
C SER A 250 -36.00 -25.25 -17.29
N LEU A 251 -36.63 -24.64 -18.30
CA LEU A 251 -37.91 -23.93 -18.15
C LEU A 251 -39.10 -24.77 -18.64
N ASP A 252 -40.22 -24.69 -17.90
CA ASP A 252 -41.51 -25.21 -18.37
C ASP A 252 -42.10 -24.33 -19.49
N GLU A 253 -43.11 -24.83 -20.20
CA GLU A 253 -43.75 -24.17 -21.34
C GLU A 253 -44.22 -22.74 -21.04
N GLY A 254 -44.84 -22.49 -19.88
CA GLY A 254 -45.31 -21.16 -19.51
C GLY A 254 -44.14 -20.20 -19.32
N ARG A 255 -43.10 -20.63 -18.60
CA ARG A 255 -41.90 -19.82 -18.38
C ARG A 255 -41.09 -19.58 -19.66
N ARG A 256 -41.06 -20.53 -20.59
CA ARG A 256 -40.46 -20.35 -21.92
C ARG A 256 -41.16 -19.20 -22.67
N MET A 257 -42.48 -19.16 -22.64
CA MET A 257 -43.26 -18.08 -23.25
C MET A 257 -43.02 -16.73 -22.56
N ASN A 258 -42.95 -16.71 -21.22
CA ASN A 258 -42.64 -15.49 -20.47
C ASN A 258 -41.24 -14.96 -20.79
N LEU A 259 -40.26 -15.86 -20.97
CA LEU A 259 -38.91 -15.47 -21.39
C LEU A 259 -38.91 -14.87 -22.79
N LEU A 260 -39.63 -15.46 -23.76
CA LEU A 260 -39.78 -14.88 -25.10
C LEU A 260 -40.37 -13.46 -25.06
N ALA A 261 -41.45 -13.27 -24.30
CA ALA A 261 -42.08 -11.95 -24.14
C ALA A 261 -41.12 -10.94 -23.48
N LEU A 262 -40.31 -11.37 -22.51
CA LEU A 262 -39.28 -10.54 -21.90
C LEU A 262 -38.18 -10.17 -22.91
N LEU A 263 -37.72 -11.11 -23.72
CA LEU A 263 -36.72 -10.86 -24.76
C LEU A 263 -37.23 -9.89 -25.83
N GLU A 264 -38.51 -9.98 -26.19
CA GLU A 264 -39.16 -9.02 -27.08
C GLU A 264 -39.11 -7.60 -26.49
N LYS A 265 -39.44 -7.44 -25.19
CA LYS A 265 -39.30 -6.13 -24.50
C LYS A 265 -37.85 -5.65 -24.51
N LEU A 266 -36.88 -6.55 -24.34
CA LEU A 266 -35.45 -6.24 -24.33
C LEU A 266 -34.89 -5.93 -25.72
N SER A 267 -35.50 -6.41 -26.81
CA SER A 267 -35.10 -6.12 -28.19
C SER A 267 -35.11 -4.61 -28.54
N ARG A 268 -35.86 -3.81 -27.78
CA ARG A 268 -35.83 -2.34 -27.90
C ARG A 268 -34.51 -1.71 -27.41
N ARG A 269 -33.76 -2.43 -26.59
CA ARG A 269 -32.50 -1.95 -25.97
C ARG A 269 -31.28 -2.67 -26.52
N PHE A 270 -31.43 -3.94 -26.90
CA PHE A 270 -30.40 -4.73 -27.58
C PHE A 270 -30.70 -4.78 -29.07
N GLU A 271 -29.80 -4.24 -29.90
CA GLU A 271 -30.01 -4.21 -31.37
C GLU A 271 -30.14 -5.62 -31.96
N GLN A 272 -29.46 -6.60 -31.37
CA GLN A 272 -29.49 -7.98 -31.78
C GLN A 272 -29.54 -8.91 -30.55
N ILE A 273 -30.46 -9.86 -30.57
CA ILE A 273 -30.54 -10.94 -29.59
C ILE A 273 -30.39 -12.26 -30.37
N VAL A 274 -29.40 -13.06 -29.99
CA VAL A 274 -29.15 -14.39 -30.54
C VAL A 274 -29.44 -15.41 -29.45
N VAL A 275 -30.26 -16.39 -29.78
CA VAL A 275 -30.62 -17.47 -28.87
C VAL A 275 -30.21 -18.78 -29.51
N ILE A 276 -29.44 -19.59 -28.78
CA ILE A 276 -29.06 -20.94 -29.16
C ILE A 276 -29.89 -21.88 -28.29
N ILE A 277 -30.66 -22.75 -28.94
CA ILE A 277 -31.56 -23.71 -28.30
C ILE A 277 -31.56 -25.02 -29.09
N HIS A 278 -31.80 -26.11 -28.38
CA HIS A 278 -32.01 -27.44 -28.96
C HIS A 278 -33.51 -27.83 -28.97
N LEU A 279 -34.42 -26.87 -28.72
CA LEU A 279 -35.85 -27.10 -28.53
C LEU A 279 -36.64 -26.58 -29.74
N ASP A 280 -37.52 -27.40 -30.30
CA ASP A 280 -38.33 -27.03 -31.47
C ASP A 280 -39.53 -26.13 -31.16
N ASP A 281 -40.01 -26.09 -29.92
CA ASP A 281 -41.29 -25.46 -29.54
C ASP A 281 -41.25 -23.91 -29.51
N ILE A 282 -40.09 -23.29 -29.76
CA ILE A 282 -39.86 -21.85 -29.56
C ILE A 282 -39.95 -21.07 -30.88
N LYS A 283 -40.15 -21.77 -32.01
CA LYS A 283 -40.10 -21.22 -33.38
C LYS A 283 -41.05 -20.04 -33.63
N GLU A 284 -42.23 -20.05 -33.02
CA GLU A 284 -43.25 -19.02 -33.25
C GLU A 284 -42.92 -17.66 -32.58
N GLY A 285 -42.01 -17.63 -31.61
CA GLY A 285 -41.67 -16.42 -30.84
C GLY A 285 -40.42 -15.68 -31.30
N VAL A 286 -39.77 -16.13 -32.38
CA VAL A 286 -38.51 -15.57 -32.88
C VAL A 286 -38.65 -15.08 -34.32
N GLN A 287 -37.94 -14.00 -34.64
CA GLN A 287 -38.05 -13.36 -35.96
C GLN A 287 -37.34 -14.16 -37.07
N ARG A 288 -36.25 -14.84 -36.73
CA ARG A 288 -35.40 -15.57 -37.67
C ARG A 288 -34.78 -16.78 -36.99
N THR A 289 -34.84 -17.92 -37.66
CA THR A 289 -34.30 -19.19 -37.17
C THR A 289 -33.25 -19.71 -38.15
N TYR A 290 -32.15 -20.23 -37.60
CA TYR A 290 -31.11 -20.93 -38.36
C TYR A 290 -30.99 -22.35 -37.81
N TYR A 291 -31.14 -23.35 -38.68
CA TYR A 291 -30.97 -24.74 -38.31
C TYR A 291 -29.53 -25.16 -38.54
N VAL A 292 -28.93 -25.83 -37.57
CA VAL A 292 -27.56 -26.32 -37.64
C VAL A 292 -27.57 -27.83 -37.45
N ASP A 293 -27.16 -28.55 -38.49
CA ASP A 293 -27.01 -30.01 -38.47
C ASP A 293 -25.53 -30.38 -38.46
N PHE A 294 -25.18 -31.39 -37.65
CA PHE A 294 -23.82 -31.93 -37.60
C PHE A 294 -23.76 -33.24 -38.37
N ASP A 295 -22.96 -33.28 -39.44
CA ASP A 295 -22.69 -34.51 -40.19
C ASP A 295 -21.55 -35.30 -39.53
N GLU A 296 -21.91 -36.36 -38.81
CA GLU A 296 -20.93 -37.24 -38.14
C GLU A 296 -19.95 -37.92 -39.12
N ALA A 297 -20.30 -38.09 -40.40
CA ALA A 297 -19.45 -38.76 -41.37
C ALA A 297 -18.33 -37.86 -41.90
N SER A 298 -18.61 -36.57 -42.10
CA SER A 298 -17.63 -35.57 -42.54
C SER A 298 -16.98 -34.81 -41.38
N GLY A 299 -17.63 -34.77 -40.21
CA GLY A 299 -17.22 -33.95 -39.07
C GLY A 299 -17.51 -32.45 -39.26
N GLU A 300 -18.36 -32.09 -40.23
CA GLU A 300 -18.71 -30.72 -40.58
C GLU A 300 -20.11 -30.35 -40.05
N ALA A 301 -20.28 -29.09 -39.66
CA ALA A 301 -21.59 -28.52 -39.33
C ALA A 301 -22.14 -27.77 -40.55
N VAL A 302 -23.37 -28.09 -40.95
CA VAL A 302 -24.08 -27.51 -42.08
C VAL A 302 -25.24 -26.68 -41.56
N ILE A 303 -25.43 -25.48 -42.13
CA ILE A 303 -26.55 -24.60 -41.80
C ILE A 303 -27.58 -24.73 -42.91
N ASP A 304 -28.78 -25.21 -42.58
CA ASP A 304 -29.88 -25.30 -43.55
C ASP A 304 -30.77 -24.04 -43.49
N GLY A 305 -31.30 -23.65 -44.65
CA GLY A 305 -31.79 -22.29 -44.95
C GLY A 305 -32.96 -21.75 -44.11
N GLN A 306 -33.11 -20.42 -44.17
CA GLN A 306 -34.08 -19.60 -43.43
C GLN A 306 -35.55 -19.98 -43.64
N GLU A 307 -36.31 -20.08 -42.55
CA GLU A 307 -37.75 -19.79 -42.55
C GLU A 307 -37.95 -18.35 -42.03
N GLU A 308 -38.37 -17.43 -42.90
CA GLU A 308 -38.92 -16.14 -42.47
C GLU A 308 -40.40 -16.35 -42.14
N LEU A 309 -40.79 -16.13 -40.89
CA LEU A 309 -42.19 -15.94 -40.56
C LEU A 309 -42.63 -14.62 -41.21
N GLU A 310 -43.57 -14.69 -42.17
CA GLU A 310 -44.26 -13.51 -42.68
C GLU A 310 -45.02 -12.85 -41.51
N ALA A 311 -44.35 -11.94 -40.81
CA ALA A 311 -44.99 -11.06 -39.86
C ALA A 311 -45.99 -10.19 -40.63
N GLY A 312 -47.26 -10.51 -40.49
CA GLY A 312 -48.35 -9.65 -40.93
C GLY A 312 -48.12 -8.24 -40.37
N VAL A 313 -47.97 -7.29 -41.30
CA VAL A 313 -47.96 -5.84 -41.15
C VAL A 313 -48.22 -5.34 -39.71
N ALA A 314 -47.14 -5.02 -39.02
CA ALA A 314 -47.06 -3.83 -38.19
C ALA A 314 -45.63 -3.31 -38.28
N ASN A 315 -45.43 -2.24 -39.07
CA ASN A 315 -44.29 -1.37 -38.87
C ASN A 315 -44.34 -0.88 -37.41
N LEU A 316 -43.48 -1.37 -36.54
CA LEU A 316 -43.08 -0.75 -35.27
C LEU A 316 -41.72 -1.27 -34.82
#